data_AF-A0A0D0BKS8-F1
#
_entry.id   AF-A0A0D0BKS8-F1
#
_cell.length_a   1.000
_cell.length_b   1.000
_cell.length_c   1.000
_cell.angle_alpha   90.00
_cell.angle_beta   90.00
_cell.angle_gamma   90.00
#
_symmetry.space_group_name_H-M   'P 1'
#
loop_
_entity.id
_entity.type
_entity.pdbx_description
1 polymer ?
#
loop_
_entity_poly.entity_id
_entity_poly.type
_entity_poly.pdbx_seq_one_letter_code
_entity_poly.pdbx_strand_id
1 'polypeptide(L)'
;FGDPLANHAQFLLAKSAPYAGDELLINNEDLNHLARFYIYRISDSEHLVIDHAYIHNGTEQSEFKIPSAWLETPDFNIVQWYSLKRSKLNGFE
;
A
#
# COMPACT_ATOMS: atom_id res chain seq x y z
N PHE A 1 16.72 9.61 -11.10
CA PHE A 1 16.97 9.53 -9.64
C PHE A 1 15.63 9.30 -8.97
N GLY A 2 15.54 8.31 -8.08
CA GLY A 2 14.27 7.79 -7.55
C GLY A 2 13.57 8.74 -6.57
N ASP A 3 12.28 8.48 -6.32
CA ASP A 3 11.44 9.19 -5.34
C ASP A 3 11.68 8.62 -3.93
N PRO A 4 12.42 9.33 -3.06
CA PRO A 4 12.80 8.78 -1.75
C PRO A 4 11.60 8.57 -0.83
N LEU A 5 10.56 9.39 -0.96
CA LEU A 5 9.33 9.29 -0.17
C LEU A 5 8.58 8.01 -0.56
N ALA A 6 8.40 7.79 -1.86
CA ALA A 6 7.77 6.58 -2.38
C ALA A 6 8.55 5.32 -1.95
N ASN A 7 9.88 5.32 -2.11
CA ASN A 7 10.73 4.20 -1.72
C ASN A 7 10.64 3.89 -0.22
N HIS A 8 10.67 4.93 0.63
CA HIS A 8 10.56 4.77 2.07
C HIS A 8 9.18 4.22 2.47
N ALA A 9 8.13 4.79 1.91
CA ALA A 9 6.75 4.33 2.10
C ALA A 9 6.56 2.87 1.67
N GLN A 10 7.10 2.47 0.51
CA GLN A 10 7.08 1.09 0.04
C GLN A 10 7.76 0.15 1.03
N PHE A 11 8.94 0.52 1.51
CA PHE A 11 9.67 -0.27 2.49
C PHE A 11 8.88 -0.47 3.79
N LEU A 12 8.28 0.60 4.33
CA LEU A 12 7.46 0.52 5.54
C LEU A 12 6.25 -0.39 5.35
N LEU A 13 5.54 -0.26 4.22
CA LEU A 13 4.37 -1.08 3.93
C LEU A 13 4.74 -2.55 3.74
N ALA A 14 5.81 -2.84 3.01
CA ALA A 14 6.29 -4.20 2.79
C ALA A 14 6.73 -4.88 4.11
N LYS A 15 7.42 -4.13 4.98
CA LYS A 15 7.90 -4.65 6.27
C LYS A 15 6.81 -4.90 7.29
N SER A 16 5.66 -4.25 7.15
CA SER A 16 4.55 -4.33 8.11
C SER A 16 3.50 -5.37 7.73
N ALA A 17 3.63 -6.00 6.55
CA ALA A 17 2.81 -7.15 6.20
C ALA A 17 3.07 -8.33 7.18
N PRO A 18 2.07 -9.20 7.43
CA PRO A 18 0.75 -9.21 6.81
C PRO A 18 -0.23 -8.16 7.38
N TYR A 19 -1.17 -7.75 6.55
CA TYR A 19 -2.33 -6.92 6.89
C TYR A 19 -3.58 -7.79 7.10
N ALA A 20 -4.58 -7.25 7.79
CA ALA A 20 -5.86 -7.93 7.96
C ALA A 20 -6.54 -8.18 6.61
N GLY A 21 -6.98 -9.42 6.36
CA GLY A 21 -7.54 -9.86 5.09
C GLY A 21 -6.49 -10.44 4.12
N ASP A 22 -5.20 -10.44 4.48
CA ASP A 22 -4.17 -11.13 3.69
C ASP A 22 -4.34 -12.65 3.75
N GLU A 23 -5.01 -13.18 4.78
CA GLU A 23 -5.43 -14.58 4.86
C GLU A 23 -6.40 -14.99 3.75
N LEU A 24 -6.95 -14.05 2.98
CA LEU A 24 -7.76 -14.37 1.80
C LEU A 24 -6.90 -14.53 0.53
N LEU A 25 -5.60 -14.25 0.62
CA LEU A 25 -4.65 -14.27 -0.50
C LEU A 25 -3.89 -15.60 -0.64
N ILE A 26 -4.36 -16.66 0.04
CA ILE A 26 -3.69 -17.96 0.29
C ILE A 26 -3.13 -18.66 -0.97
N ASN A 27 -3.59 -18.33 -2.17
CA ASN A 27 -3.17 -19.01 -3.41
C ASN A 27 -2.04 -18.31 -4.19
N ASN A 28 -1.50 -17.18 -3.73
CA ASN A 28 -0.37 -16.52 -4.39
C ASN A 28 0.95 -16.91 -3.69
N GLU A 29 1.47 -18.10 -4.00
CA GLU A 29 2.80 -18.59 -3.54
C GLU A 29 3.97 -17.64 -3.93
N ASP A 30 3.73 -16.68 -4.83
CA ASP A 30 4.71 -15.73 -5.36
C ASP A 30 4.71 -14.34 -4.71
N LEU A 31 4.00 -14.12 -3.59
CA LEU A 31 4.05 -12.84 -2.88
C LEU A 31 5.39 -12.65 -2.17
N ASN A 32 6.43 -12.29 -2.92
CA ASN A 32 7.58 -11.61 -2.38
C ASN A 32 7.08 -10.31 -1.72
N HIS A 33 6.90 -10.34 -0.40
CA HIS A 33 6.33 -9.21 0.35
C HIS A 33 7.09 -7.89 0.12
N LEU A 34 8.37 -7.95 -0.27
CA LEU A 34 9.18 -6.78 -0.62
C LEU A 34 8.80 -6.15 -1.97
N ALA A 35 8.18 -6.91 -2.88
CA ALA A 35 7.68 -6.45 -4.17
C ALA A 35 6.17 -6.20 -4.18
N ARG A 36 5.48 -6.40 -3.05
CA ARG A 36 4.02 -6.26 -2.94
C ARG A 36 3.53 -4.85 -3.24
N PHE A 37 4.23 -3.85 -2.71
CA PHE A 37 3.81 -2.46 -2.81
C PHE A 37 4.63 -1.72 -3.86
N TYR A 38 3.93 -1.08 -4.79
CA TYR A 38 4.51 -0.12 -5.71
C TYR A 38 3.92 1.26 -5.43
N ILE A 39 4.78 2.24 -5.18
CA ILE A 39 4.34 3.62 -4.93
C ILE A 39 5.07 4.52 -5.92
N TYR A 40 4.33 5.40 -6.56
CA TYR A 40 4.90 6.40 -7.45
C TYR A 40 4.06 7.67 -7.47
N ARG A 41 4.72 8.78 -7.77
CA ARG A 41 4.08 10.08 -7.91
C ARG A 41 3.28 10.13 -9.21
N ILE A 42 2.01 10.51 -9.12
CA ILE A 42 1.11 10.65 -10.29
C ILE A 42 0.84 12.12 -10.65
N SER A 43 1.09 13.04 -9.72
CA SER A 43 0.97 14.48 -9.92
C SER A 43 1.83 15.24 -8.92
N ASP A 44 1.86 16.56 -8.99
CA ASP A 44 2.61 17.36 -8.02
C ASP A 44 2.07 17.24 -6.58
N SER A 45 0.82 16.82 -6.41
CA SER A 45 0.17 16.74 -5.10
C SER A 45 -0.19 15.32 -4.65
N GLU A 46 0.01 14.30 -5.50
CA GLU A 46 -0.46 12.94 -5.22
C GLU A 46 0.57 11.86 -5.58
N HIS A 47 0.60 10.84 -4.73
CA HIS A 47 1.17 9.53 -4.99
C HIS A 47 0.07 8.50 -5.14
N LEU A 48 0.34 7.45 -5.92
CA LEU A 48 -0.48 6.27 -6.01
C LEU A 48 0.21 5.12 -5.30
N VAL A 49 -0.51 4.44 -4.41
CA VAL A 49 -0.11 3.21 -3.74
C VAL A 49 -0.81 2.05 -4.41
N ILE A 50 -0.06 1.12 -4.97
CA ILE A 50 -0.57 -0.11 -5.58
C ILE A 50 -0.17 -1.30 -4.71
N ASP A 51 -1.17 -2.08 -4.28
CA ASP A 51 -0.97 -3.38 -3.65
C ASP A 51 -1.16 -4.50 -4.68
N HIS A 52 -0.05 -5.04 -5.17
CA HIS A 52 -0.02 -6.10 -6.17
C HIS A 52 -0.68 -7.40 -5.68
N ALA A 53 -0.79 -7.59 -4.36
CA ALA A 53 -1.42 -8.77 -3.80
C ALA A 53 -2.91 -8.86 -4.14
N TYR A 54 -3.56 -7.74 -4.46
CA TYR A 54 -4.99 -7.67 -4.80
C TYR A 54 -5.26 -7.39 -6.29
N ILE A 55 -4.23 -7.17 -7.13
CA ILE A 55 -4.42 -6.94 -8.57
C ILE A 55 -5.00 -8.18 -9.26
N HIS A 56 -4.47 -9.37 -8.93
CA HIS A 56 -4.84 -10.61 -9.62
C HIS A 56 -6.20 -11.17 -9.20
N ASN A 57 -6.78 -10.68 -8.10
CA ASN A 57 -8.08 -11.14 -7.61
C ASN A 57 -9.27 -10.44 -8.30
N GLY A 58 -9.02 -9.58 -9.30
CA GLY A 58 -10.08 -8.86 -10.02
C GLY A 58 -10.83 -7.84 -9.16
N THR A 59 -10.32 -7.55 -7.95
CA THR A 59 -10.86 -6.52 -7.07
C THR A 59 -10.30 -5.17 -7.51
N GLU A 60 -11.16 -4.23 -7.91
CA GLU A 60 -10.81 -2.84 -8.29
C GLU A 60 -10.17 -2.01 -7.15
N GLN A 61 -9.77 -2.64 -6.06
CA GLN A 61 -9.39 -2.00 -4.80
C GLN A 61 -7.92 -2.27 -4.43
N SER A 62 -7.05 -2.40 -5.44
CA SER A 62 -5.60 -2.51 -5.27
C SER A 62 -4.89 -1.15 -5.25
N GLU A 63 -5.56 -0.09 -5.68
CA GLU A 63 -4.96 1.25 -5.86
C GLU A 63 -5.53 2.28 -4.88
N PHE A 64 -4.64 3.07 -4.27
CA PHE A 64 -5.01 4.14 -3.34
C PHE A 64 -4.23 5.40 -3.64
N LYS A 65 -4.95 6.51 -3.85
CA LYS A 65 -4.33 7.83 -3.92
C LYS A 65 -4.04 8.34 -2.52
N ILE A 66 -2.87 8.94 -2.35
CA ILE A 66 -2.44 9.58 -1.13
C ILE A 66 -1.84 10.96 -1.46
N PRO A 67 -2.16 12.01 -0.69
CA PRO A 67 -1.52 13.31 -0.86
C PRO A 67 -0.01 13.23 -0.60
N SER A 68 0.81 13.78 -1.48
CA SER A 68 2.27 13.78 -1.34
C SER A 68 2.73 14.46 -0.05
N ALA A 69 2.04 15.55 0.35
CA ALA A 69 2.31 16.27 1.59
C ALA A 69 2.19 15.38 2.85
N TRP A 70 1.40 14.29 2.79
CA TRP A 70 1.29 13.36 3.92
C TRP A 70 2.56 12.51 4.03
N LEU A 71 3.13 12.04 2.92
CA LEU A 71 4.39 11.30 2.92
C LEU A 71 5.57 12.16 3.38
N GLU A 72 5.49 13.48 3.20
CA GLU A 72 6.48 14.45 3.68
C GLU A 72 6.34 14.75 5.18
N THR A 73 5.19 14.43 5.79
CA THR A 73 4.92 14.72 7.21
C THR A 73 5.57 13.64 8.08
N PRO A 74 6.53 13.97 8.97
CA PRO A 74 7.26 12.97 9.77
C PRO A 74 6.37 12.09 10.66
N ASP A 75 5.26 12.64 11.15
CA ASP A 75 4.33 11.94 12.04
C ASP A 75 3.26 11.13 11.28
N PHE A 76 3.25 11.19 9.95
CA PHE A 76 2.28 10.43 9.16
C PHE A 76 2.64 8.95 9.12
N ASN A 77 1.78 8.14 9.72
CA ASN A 77 1.92 6.69 9.73
C ASN A 77 1.20 6.05 8.52
N ILE A 78 1.94 5.86 7.43
CA ILE A 78 1.40 5.23 6.21
C ILE A 78 0.89 3.80 6.46
N VAL A 79 1.53 3.05 7.36
CA VAL A 79 1.15 1.66 7.66
C VAL A 79 -0.22 1.62 8.33
N GLN A 80 -0.45 2.48 9.32
CA GLN A 80 -1.74 2.58 9.99
C GLN A 80 -2.82 3.09 9.02
N TRP A 81 -2.52 4.13 8.24
CA TRP A 81 -3.43 4.64 7.22
C TRP A 81 -3.85 3.55 6.24
N TYR A 82 -2.89 2.78 5.72
CA TYR A 82 -3.16 1.70 4.78
C TYR A 82 -3.96 0.57 5.41
N SER A 83 -3.61 0.17 6.65
CA SER A 83 -4.34 -0.85 7.40
C SER A 83 -5.81 -0.48 7.56
N LEU A 84 -6.11 0.77 7.92
CA LEU A 84 -7.50 1.25 8.05
C LEU A 84 -8.24 1.27 6.71
N LYS A 85 -7.56 1.66 5.63
CA LYS A 85 -8.14 1.60 4.27
C LYS A 85 -8.51 0.16 3.92
N ARG A 86 -7.62 -0.79 4.19
CA ARG A 86 -7.82 -2.21 3.88
C ARG A 86 -8.92 -2.85 4.74
N SER A 87 -8.92 -2.61 6.05
CA SER A 87 -9.98 -3.08 6.96
C SER A 87 -11.35 -2.61 6.51
N LYS A 88 -11.48 -1.33 6.14
CA LYS A 88 -12.75 -0.78 5.64
C LYS A 88 -13.24 -1.48 4.36
N LEU A 89 -12.33 -1.82 3.45
CA LEU A 89 -12.69 -2.54 2.21
C LEU A 89 -13.14 -3.97 2.49
N ASN A 90 -12.54 -4.61 3.49
CA ASN A 90 -12.88 -5.97 3.90
C ASN A 90 -14.10 -6.04 4.84
N GLY A 91 -14.71 -4.90 5.19
CA GLY A 91 -15.88 -4.84 6.07
C GLY A 91 -15.57 -5.06 7.56
N PHE A 92 -14.31 -4.87 7.97
CA PHE A 92 -13.91 -4.88 9.37
C PHE A 92 -13.97 -3.45 9.92
N GLU A 93 -14.89 -3.20 10.86
CA GLU A 93 -15.05 -1.93 11.60
C GLU A 93 -14.23 -1.90 12.90
#